data_AF-H1W425-F1
#
_entry.id   AF-H1W425-F1
#
_cell.length_a   1.000
_cell.length_b   1.000
_cell.length_c   1.000
_cell.angle_alpha   90.00
_cell.angle_beta   90.00
_cell.angle_gamma   90.00
#
_symmetry.space_group_name_H-M   'P 1'
#
loop_
_entity.id
_entity.type
_entity.pdbx_description
1 polymer ?
#
loop_
_entity_poly.entity_id
_entity_poly.type
_entity_poly.pdbx_seq_one_letter_code
_entity_poly.pdbx_strand_id
1 'polypeptide(L)'
;MDKKNTLEGLASTIRGTVRFVRETCYAIIYCMSRLEMQFYGFSELPGPLAQALFQNSFHLSAHQQINLLNLVRYLVDDCPLEQREHFLPPLLAACFQQMDAKINAEWENLERQQAIQAAADALTEEMKSESILRQVTYTAVIMVADFLDPTKKTPESSGLPCIGYPAPHCYDYLGVLGLAGVGMGGCGANGSQS
;
A
#
# COMPACT_ATOMS: atom_id res chain seq x y z
N MET A 1 27.28 17.36 -25.40
CA MET A 1 27.44 16.24 -24.44
C MET A 1 26.71 16.60 -23.16
N ASP A 2 25.49 16.08 -23.07
CA ASP A 2 24.41 16.54 -22.23
C ASP A 2 24.49 15.94 -20.82
N LYS A 3 25.17 16.64 -19.91
CA LYS A 3 25.25 16.25 -18.48
C LYS A 3 23.88 16.24 -17.78
N LYS A 4 22.90 17.02 -18.27
CA LYS A 4 21.53 17.08 -17.72
C LYS A 4 20.74 15.79 -17.96
N ASN A 5 20.83 15.22 -19.16
CA ASN A 5 20.07 14.01 -19.53
C ASN A 5 20.49 12.78 -18.70
N THR A 6 21.79 12.64 -18.37
CA THR A 6 22.28 11.51 -17.58
C THR A 6 21.91 11.62 -16.09
N LEU A 7 21.97 12.83 -15.51
CA LEU A 7 21.65 13.03 -14.10
C LEU A 7 20.15 12.89 -13.83
N GLU A 8 19.30 13.44 -14.70
CA GLU A 8 17.85 13.27 -14.61
C GLU A 8 17.44 11.81 -14.83
N GLY A 9 18.09 11.12 -15.78
CA GLY A 9 17.91 9.68 -15.99
C GLY A 9 18.28 8.87 -14.75
N LEU A 10 19.45 9.13 -14.15
CA LEU A 10 19.89 8.47 -12.92
C LEU A 10 18.91 8.74 -11.75
N ALA A 11 18.50 9.99 -11.56
CA ALA A 11 17.55 10.37 -10.51
C ALA A 11 16.18 9.70 -10.71
N SER A 12 15.75 9.55 -11.97
CA SER A 12 14.53 8.81 -12.30
C SER A 12 14.67 7.33 -11.95
N THR A 13 15.77 6.69 -12.35
CA THR A 13 16.04 5.27 -12.03
C THR A 13 16.09 5.03 -10.53
N ILE A 14 16.81 5.86 -9.77
CA ILE A 14 16.91 5.72 -8.30
C ILE A 14 15.53 5.83 -7.65
N ARG A 15 14.73 6.85 -8.04
CA ARG A 15 13.36 7.00 -7.51
C ARG A 15 12.48 5.80 -7.85
N GLY A 16 12.60 5.28 -9.07
CA GLY A 16 11.90 4.07 -9.51
C GLY A 16 12.28 2.85 -8.69
N THR A 17 13.58 2.61 -8.47
CA THR A 17 14.08 1.48 -7.68
C THR A 17 13.62 1.54 -6.23
N VAL A 18 13.71 2.71 -5.57
CA VAL A 18 13.25 2.86 -4.18
C VAL A 18 11.76 2.58 -4.04
N ARG A 19 10.94 3.08 -4.98
CA ARG A 19 9.50 2.78 -5.03
C ARG A 19 9.25 1.28 -5.20
N PHE A 20 9.94 0.66 -6.15
CA PHE A 20 9.80 -0.76 -6.46
C PHE A 20 10.14 -1.65 -5.26
N VAL A 21 11.24 -1.36 -4.56
CA VAL A 21 11.65 -2.10 -3.36
C VAL A 21 10.56 -1.99 -2.28
N ARG A 22 10.02 -0.79 -2.04
CA ARG A 22 8.94 -0.59 -1.07
C ARG A 22 7.70 -1.41 -1.42
N GLU A 23 7.26 -1.36 -2.67
CA GLU A 23 6.09 -2.10 -3.14
C GLU A 23 6.30 -3.62 -3.02
N THR A 24 7.51 -4.09 -3.30
CA THR A 24 7.90 -5.49 -3.09
C THR A 24 7.85 -5.87 -1.61
N CYS A 25 8.33 -5.01 -0.70
CA CYS A 25 8.23 -5.24 0.74
C CYS A 25 6.77 -5.36 1.20
N TYR A 26 5.87 -4.52 0.68
CA TYR A 26 4.43 -4.62 1.00
C TYR A 26 3.84 -5.95 0.52
N ALA A 27 4.20 -6.40 -0.69
CA ALA A 27 3.77 -7.71 -1.18
C ALA A 27 4.30 -8.87 -0.31
N ILE A 28 5.55 -8.80 0.15
CA ILE A 28 6.12 -9.81 1.06
C ILE A 28 5.37 -9.82 2.39
N ILE A 29 5.08 -8.65 2.98
CA ILE A 29 4.33 -8.56 4.24
C ILE A 29 2.93 -9.15 4.09
N TYR A 30 2.24 -8.87 2.99
CA TYR A 30 0.96 -9.50 2.67
C TYR A 30 1.08 -11.02 2.53
N CYS A 31 2.10 -11.53 1.84
CA CYS A 31 2.31 -12.98 1.78
C CYS A 31 2.55 -13.60 3.17
N MET A 32 3.22 -12.87 4.07
CA MET A 32 3.42 -13.31 5.45
C MET A 32 2.12 -13.28 6.28
N SER A 33 1.22 -12.32 6.08
CA SER A 33 -0.07 -12.26 6.80
C SER A 33 -0.92 -13.51 6.56
N ARG A 34 -0.80 -14.10 5.38
CA ARG A 34 -1.48 -15.36 5.02
C ARG A 34 -1.00 -16.59 5.79
N LEU A 35 0.04 -16.47 6.62
CA LEU A 35 0.47 -17.52 7.56
C LEU A 35 -0.31 -17.46 8.89
N GLU A 36 -1.34 -16.60 8.98
CA GLU A 36 -2.28 -16.51 10.11
C GLU A 36 -1.54 -16.49 11.46
N MET A 37 -1.78 -17.48 12.32
CA MET A 37 -1.22 -17.55 13.67
C MET A 37 0.31 -17.52 13.72
N GLN A 38 1.01 -17.95 12.66
CA GLN A 38 2.48 -17.90 12.64
C GLN A 38 3.00 -16.47 12.47
N PHE A 39 2.21 -15.60 11.85
CA PHE A 39 2.53 -14.18 11.67
C PHE A 39 1.92 -13.34 12.79
N TYR A 40 0.61 -13.44 12.99
CA TYR A 40 -0.14 -12.64 13.96
C TYR A 40 0.11 -13.03 15.42
N GLY A 41 0.52 -14.28 15.67
CA GLY A 41 0.81 -14.77 17.03
C GLY A 41 2.14 -14.30 17.61
N PHE A 42 2.96 -13.57 16.85
CA PHE A 42 4.22 -13.02 17.36
C PHE A 42 3.96 -11.73 18.15
N SER A 43 4.01 -11.81 19.49
CA SER A 43 3.63 -10.71 20.38
C SER A 43 4.44 -9.42 20.14
N GLU A 44 5.72 -9.56 19.76
CA GLU A 44 6.62 -8.43 19.53
C GLU A 44 6.50 -7.84 18.12
N LEU A 45 5.63 -8.36 17.24
CA LEU A 45 5.48 -7.87 15.87
C LEU A 45 4.73 -6.54 15.73
N PRO A 46 3.55 -6.34 16.37
CA PRO A 46 2.63 -5.28 15.97
C PRO A 46 3.21 -3.88 16.13
N GLY A 47 3.92 -3.63 17.23
CA GLY A 47 4.56 -2.35 17.52
C GLY A 47 5.64 -1.99 16.48
N PRO A 48 6.69 -2.82 16.32
CA PRO A 48 7.72 -2.61 15.30
C PRO A 48 7.18 -2.54 13.88
N LEU A 49 6.17 -3.34 13.54
CA LEU A 49 5.55 -3.31 12.22
C LEU A 49 4.82 -1.98 11.97
N ALA A 50 4.02 -1.52 12.94
CA ALA A 50 3.34 -0.23 12.86
C ALA A 50 4.37 0.91 12.72
N GLN A 51 5.44 0.89 13.52
CA GLN A 51 6.50 1.87 13.41
C GLN A 51 7.17 1.85 12.03
N ALA A 52 7.55 0.67 11.55
CA ALA A 52 8.23 0.52 10.25
C ALA A 52 7.36 1.00 9.07
N LEU A 53 6.05 0.78 9.13
CA LEU A 53 5.11 1.20 8.09
C LEU A 53 4.80 2.71 8.14
N PHE A 54 4.68 3.29 9.34
CA PHE A 54 4.06 4.60 9.51
C PHE A 54 5.00 5.72 9.96
N GLN A 55 6.15 5.43 10.58
CA GLN A 55 7.03 6.47 11.15
C GLN A 55 7.42 7.54 10.12
N ASN A 56 7.64 7.14 8.86
CA ASN A 56 8.04 8.04 7.77
C ASN A 56 6.98 8.13 6.66
N SER A 57 5.76 7.62 6.89
CA SER A 57 4.73 7.60 5.85
C SER A 57 4.27 9.00 5.44
N PHE A 58 4.41 10.00 6.33
CA PHE A 58 4.05 11.39 6.05
C PHE A 58 4.72 11.96 4.79
N HIS A 59 5.94 11.51 4.47
CA HIS A 59 6.71 11.99 3.32
C HIS A 59 6.38 11.27 2.00
N LEU A 60 5.46 10.30 2.03
CA LEU A 60 5.01 9.60 0.84
C LEU A 60 4.13 10.52 -0.02
N SER A 61 4.19 10.30 -1.33
CA SER A 61 3.20 10.89 -2.24
C SER A 61 1.83 10.24 -2.01
N ALA A 62 0.77 10.96 -2.35
CA ALA A 62 -0.61 10.48 -2.26
C ALA A 62 -0.81 9.07 -2.85
N HIS A 63 -0.27 8.81 -4.05
CA HIS A 63 -0.32 7.48 -4.66
C HIS A 63 0.36 6.41 -3.79
N GLN A 64 1.53 6.72 -3.22
CA GLN A 64 2.26 5.76 -2.39
C GLN A 64 1.55 5.52 -1.05
N GLN A 65 0.84 6.52 -0.53
CA GLN A 65 -0.04 6.38 0.62
C GLN A 65 -1.18 5.37 0.36
N ILE A 66 -1.79 5.42 -0.83
CA ILE A 66 -2.83 4.44 -1.23
C ILE A 66 -2.30 3.00 -1.19
N ASN A 67 -1.09 2.76 -1.70
CA ASN A 67 -0.48 1.43 -1.67
C ASN A 67 -0.25 0.93 -0.23
N LEU A 68 0.22 1.81 0.66
CA LEU A 68 0.38 1.49 2.08
C LEU A 68 -0.98 1.18 2.74
N LEU A 69 -2.00 2.00 2.47
CA LEU A 69 -3.34 1.76 3.01
C LEU A 69 -3.91 0.43 2.52
N ASN A 70 -3.77 0.10 1.25
CA ASN A 70 -4.23 -1.19 0.74
C ASN A 70 -3.55 -2.38 1.46
N LEU A 71 -2.27 -2.28 1.80
CA LEU A 71 -1.61 -3.30 2.64
C LEU A 71 -2.28 -3.40 4.02
N VAL A 72 -2.54 -2.27 4.68
CA VAL A 72 -3.20 -2.23 6.00
C VAL A 72 -4.57 -2.88 5.93
N ARG A 73 -5.33 -2.64 4.86
CA ARG A 73 -6.61 -3.32 4.62
C ARG A 73 -6.47 -4.83 4.65
N TYR A 74 -5.49 -5.39 3.93
CA TYR A 74 -5.26 -6.83 3.96
C TYR A 74 -4.80 -7.34 5.32
N LEU A 75 -3.95 -6.59 6.02
CA LEU A 75 -3.53 -6.96 7.37
C LEU A 75 -4.70 -7.01 8.35
N VAL A 76 -5.70 -6.14 8.18
CA VAL A 76 -6.92 -6.15 9.01
C VAL A 76 -7.85 -7.29 8.59
N ASP A 77 -8.08 -7.46 7.29
CA ASP A 77 -8.98 -8.48 6.74
C ASP A 77 -8.50 -9.90 7.06
N ASP A 78 -7.19 -10.16 6.99
CA ASP A 78 -6.58 -11.47 7.27
C ASP A 78 -6.32 -11.72 8.78
N CYS A 79 -6.58 -10.75 9.66
CA CYS A 79 -6.27 -10.90 11.09
C CYS A 79 -7.24 -11.87 11.79
N PRO A 80 -6.73 -12.99 12.37
CA PRO A 80 -7.56 -13.94 13.10
C PRO A 80 -8.16 -13.28 14.34
N LEU A 81 -9.36 -13.71 14.73
CA LEU A 81 -10.17 -13.08 15.77
C LEU A 81 -9.41 -13.02 17.11
N GLU A 82 -8.67 -14.08 17.43
CA GLU A 82 -7.91 -14.25 18.67
C GLU A 82 -6.76 -13.25 18.81
N GLN A 83 -6.24 -12.74 17.69
CA GLN A 83 -5.10 -11.81 17.68
C GLN A 83 -5.53 -10.36 17.50
N ARG A 84 -6.81 -10.07 17.24
CA ARG A 84 -7.27 -8.71 16.93
C ARG A 84 -6.99 -7.73 18.06
N GLU A 85 -7.21 -8.13 19.31
CA GLU A 85 -7.01 -7.26 20.48
C GLU A 85 -5.55 -6.82 20.66
N HIS A 86 -4.61 -7.66 20.25
CA HIS A 86 -3.17 -7.39 20.39
C HIS A 86 -2.58 -6.74 19.14
N PHE A 87 -2.96 -7.22 17.96
CA PHE A 87 -2.30 -6.85 16.71
C PHE A 87 -2.86 -5.56 16.09
N LEU A 88 -4.18 -5.40 16.07
CA LEU A 88 -4.82 -4.31 15.32
C LEU A 88 -4.69 -2.92 15.99
N PRO A 89 -4.83 -2.76 17.32
CA PRO A 89 -4.78 -1.43 17.93
C PRO A 89 -3.52 -0.62 17.62
N PRO A 90 -2.28 -1.15 17.78
CA PRO A 90 -1.08 -0.38 17.46
C PRO A 90 -0.98 -0.04 15.97
N LEU A 91 -1.40 -0.96 15.09
CA LEU A 91 -1.39 -0.76 13.64
C LEU A 91 -2.36 0.34 13.22
N LEU A 92 -3.62 0.25 13.67
CA LEU A 92 -4.68 1.20 13.32
C LEU A 92 -4.44 2.57 13.95
N ALA A 93 -3.97 2.63 15.20
CA ALA A 93 -3.64 3.89 15.85
C ALA A 93 -2.58 4.66 15.07
N ALA A 94 -1.48 4.00 14.71
CA ALA A 94 -0.42 4.62 13.91
C ALA A 94 -0.91 5.02 12.51
N CYS A 95 -1.71 4.16 11.86
CA CYS A 95 -2.30 4.43 10.55
C CYS A 95 -3.15 5.71 10.58
N PHE A 96 -4.10 5.79 11.51
CA PHE A 96 -5.04 6.91 11.57
C PHE A 96 -4.36 8.21 11.98
N GLN A 97 -3.43 8.16 12.93
CA GLN A 97 -2.65 9.35 13.31
C GLN A 97 -1.86 9.92 12.13
N GLN A 98 -1.18 9.06 11.36
CA GLN A 98 -0.41 9.51 10.20
C GLN A 98 -1.29 9.99 9.05
N MET A 99 -2.41 9.31 8.80
CA MET A 99 -3.36 9.70 7.75
C MET A 99 -4.02 11.04 8.07
N ASP A 100 -4.46 11.25 9.29
CA ASP A 100 -5.04 12.51 9.74
C ASP A 100 -4.03 13.65 9.61
N ALA A 101 -2.81 13.48 10.14
CA ALA A 101 -1.75 14.48 10.04
C ALA A 101 -1.41 14.81 8.57
N LYS A 102 -1.34 13.80 7.70
CA LYS A 102 -1.04 13.98 6.27
C LYS A 102 -2.17 14.71 5.55
N ILE A 103 -3.43 14.28 5.75
CA ILE A 103 -4.59 14.89 5.10
C ILE A 103 -4.69 16.37 5.51
N ASN A 104 -4.59 16.66 6.80
CA ASN A 104 -4.64 18.05 7.30
C ASN A 104 -3.52 18.91 6.71
N ALA A 105 -2.29 18.39 6.65
CA ALA A 105 -1.15 19.14 6.09
C ALA A 105 -1.28 19.39 4.58
N GLU A 106 -1.79 18.42 3.81
CA GLU A 106 -2.02 18.61 2.37
C GLU A 106 -3.15 19.62 2.10
N TRP A 107 -4.22 19.60 2.91
CA TRP A 107 -5.28 20.61 2.82
C TRP A 107 -4.78 22.02 3.15
N GLU A 108 -3.98 22.18 4.21
CA GLU A 108 -3.38 23.48 4.56
C GLU A 108 -2.42 23.98 3.46
N ASN A 109 -1.67 23.07 2.82
CA ASN A 109 -0.81 23.42 1.70
C ASN A 109 -1.60 23.89 0.48
N LEU A 110 -2.74 23.26 0.17
CA LEU A 110 -3.63 23.70 -0.91
C LEU A 110 -4.19 25.10 -0.63
N GLU A 111 -4.68 25.35 0.58
CA GLU A 111 -5.20 26.67 0.98
C GLU A 111 -4.12 27.76 0.87
N ARG A 112 -2.88 27.45 1.28
CA ARG A 112 -1.74 28.36 1.15
C ARG A 112 -1.37 28.63 -0.31
N GLN A 113 -1.41 27.61 -1.17
CA GLN A 113 -1.13 27.77 -2.61
C GLN A 113 -2.19 28.62 -3.30
N GLN A 114 -3.46 28.42 -2.95
CA GLN A 114 -4.59 29.21 -3.45
C GLN A 114 -4.44 30.71 -3.12
N ALA A 115 -3.86 31.04 -1.95
CA ALA A 115 -3.62 32.43 -1.56
C ALA A 115 -2.45 33.11 -2.31
N ILE A 116 -1.55 32.34 -2.95
CA ILE A 116 -0.28 32.83 -3.52
C ILE A 116 -0.32 32.92 -5.05
N GLN A 117 -1.21 32.19 -5.74
CA GLN A 117 -1.03 31.89 -7.17
C GLN A 117 -2.07 32.55 -8.11
N ALA A 118 -1.60 33.30 -9.11
CA ALA A 118 -2.41 34.00 -10.14
C ALA A 118 -2.07 33.58 -11.59
N ALA A 119 -1.51 32.38 -11.82
CA ALA A 119 -1.06 31.92 -13.14
C ALA A 119 -1.76 30.61 -13.59
N ALA A 120 -2.13 30.52 -14.87
CA ALA A 120 -2.98 29.47 -15.43
C ALA A 120 -2.40 28.04 -15.36
N ASP A 121 -1.08 27.87 -15.53
CA ASP A 121 -0.45 26.54 -15.44
C ASP A 121 -0.42 26.03 -13.99
N ALA A 122 -0.36 26.93 -13.01
CA ALA A 122 -0.45 26.55 -11.61
C ALA A 122 -1.87 26.11 -11.21
N LEU A 123 -2.91 26.71 -11.80
CA LEU A 123 -4.30 26.32 -11.59
C LEU A 123 -4.57 24.86 -12.03
N THR A 124 -3.93 24.41 -13.13
CA THR A 124 -4.11 23.04 -13.64
C THR A 124 -3.48 21.99 -12.71
N GLU A 125 -2.28 22.26 -12.19
CA GLU A 125 -1.63 21.37 -11.22
C GLU A 125 -2.31 21.43 -9.84
N GLU A 126 -2.83 22.59 -9.43
CA GLU A 126 -3.65 22.77 -8.24
C GLU A 126 -4.89 21.86 -8.29
N MET A 127 -5.70 21.96 -9.35
CA MET A 127 -6.90 21.12 -9.51
C MET A 127 -6.59 19.62 -9.52
N LYS A 128 -5.45 19.23 -10.09
CA LYS A 128 -5.01 17.83 -10.11
C LYS A 128 -4.60 17.36 -8.72
N SER A 129 -3.83 18.16 -8.00
CA SER A 129 -3.42 17.84 -6.63
C SER A 129 -4.62 17.78 -5.67
N GLU A 130 -5.58 18.69 -5.81
CA GLU A 130 -6.84 18.68 -5.08
C GLU A 130 -7.66 17.42 -5.38
N SER A 131 -7.81 17.05 -6.65
CA SER A 131 -8.53 15.84 -7.06
C SER A 131 -7.90 14.57 -6.47
N ILE A 132 -6.57 14.47 -6.50
CA ILE A 132 -5.83 13.35 -5.88
C ILE A 132 -6.03 13.36 -4.37
N LEU A 133 -5.93 14.51 -3.71
CA LEU A 133 -6.12 14.60 -2.26
C LEU A 133 -7.54 14.21 -1.83
N ARG A 134 -8.56 14.64 -2.58
CA ARG A 134 -9.95 14.20 -2.37
C ARG A 134 -10.08 12.69 -2.51
N GLN A 135 -9.43 12.07 -3.50
CA GLN A 135 -9.43 10.62 -3.66
C GLN A 135 -8.76 9.91 -2.48
N VAL A 136 -7.59 10.37 -2.03
CA VAL A 136 -6.92 9.81 -0.85
C VAL A 136 -7.78 9.94 0.41
N THR A 137 -8.38 11.11 0.61
CA THR A 137 -9.27 11.37 1.74
C THR A 137 -10.46 10.42 1.72
N TYR A 138 -11.11 10.26 0.56
CA TYR A 138 -12.21 9.32 0.38
C TYR A 138 -11.78 7.88 0.70
N THR A 139 -10.67 7.41 0.14
CA THR A 139 -10.14 6.07 0.42
C THR A 139 -9.86 5.87 1.91
N ALA A 140 -9.23 6.84 2.56
CA ALA A 140 -8.94 6.76 3.99
C ALA A 140 -10.22 6.66 4.84
N VAL A 141 -11.20 7.52 4.56
CA VAL A 141 -12.48 7.55 5.29
C VAL A 141 -13.29 6.29 5.05
N ILE A 142 -13.40 5.81 3.81
CA ILE A 142 -14.11 4.58 3.50
C ILE A 142 -13.42 3.38 4.14
N MET A 143 -12.09 3.33 4.14
CA MET A 143 -11.37 2.26 4.83
C MET A 143 -11.62 2.25 6.34
N VAL A 144 -11.61 3.42 6.99
CA VAL A 144 -11.95 3.54 8.41
C VAL A 144 -13.38 3.07 8.66
N ALA A 145 -14.34 3.52 7.84
CA ALA A 145 -15.74 3.11 7.95
C ALA A 145 -15.89 1.58 7.76
N ASP A 146 -15.19 1.02 6.78
CA ASP A 146 -15.14 -0.41 6.49
C ASP A 146 -14.55 -1.24 7.63
N PHE A 147 -13.63 -0.69 8.43
CA PHE A 147 -13.05 -1.37 9.58
C PHE A 147 -13.95 -1.29 10.81
N LEU A 148 -14.71 -0.21 10.95
CA LEU A 148 -15.59 0.04 12.09
C LEU A 148 -17.01 -0.50 11.87
N ASP A 149 -17.34 -1.02 10.68
CA ASP A 149 -18.66 -1.57 10.38
C ASP A 149 -18.90 -2.89 11.14
N PRO A 150 -19.77 -2.89 12.17
CA PRO A 150 -20.05 -4.09 12.97
C PRO A 150 -20.87 -5.14 12.21
N THR A 151 -21.38 -4.82 11.02
CA THR A 151 -22.16 -5.73 10.18
C THR A 151 -21.30 -6.57 9.24
N LYS A 152 -20.00 -6.28 9.10
CA LYS A 152 -19.05 -7.15 8.40
C LYS A 152 -18.85 -8.45 9.18
N LYS A 153 -19.61 -9.47 8.78
CA LYS A 153 -19.41 -10.84 9.25
C LYS A 153 -17.99 -11.30 8.87
N THR A 154 -17.20 -11.66 9.87
CA THR A 154 -15.99 -12.47 9.64
C THR A 154 -16.46 -13.79 9.03
N PRO A 155 -15.93 -14.24 7.88
CA PRO A 155 -16.31 -15.53 7.32
C PRO A 155 -16.01 -16.60 8.36
N GLU A 156 -17.09 -17.15 8.90
CA GLU A 156 -17.08 -18.20 9.90
C GLU A 156 -16.27 -19.39 9.39
N SER A 157 -15.24 -19.76 10.17
CA SER A 157 -14.34 -20.89 9.93
C SER A 157 -15.13 -22.19 9.88
N SER A 158 -15.64 -22.54 8.71
CA SER A 158 -16.10 -23.89 8.41
C SER A 158 -14.89 -24.70 7.96
N GLY A 159 -14.40 -25.55 8.86
CA GLY A 159 -13.19 -26.34 8.71
C GLY A 159 -13.20 -27.29 7.51
N LEU A 160 -12.71 -26.80 6.37
CA LEU A 160 -12.33 -27.62 5.21
C LEU A 160 -10.91 -27.23 4.78
N PRO A 161 -10.00 -28.21 4.59
CA PRO A 161 -8.65 -27.92 4.13
C PRO A 161 -8.71 -27.49 2.66
N CYS A 162 -8.51 -26.20 2.38
CA CYS A 162 -8.36 -25.72 1.01
C CYS A 162 -7.01 -26.16 0.44
N ILE A 163 -6.97 -27.40 -0.05
CA ILE A 163 -6.03 -27.81 -1.09
C ILE A 163 -6.47 -27.11 -2.38
N GLY A 164 -5.65 -26.17 -2.87
CA GLY A 164 -5.45 -26.04 -4.32
C GLY A 164 -6.20 -24.95 -5.10
N TYR A 165 -6.51 -23.78 -4.53
CA TYR A 165 -6.86 -22.61 -5.38
C TYR A 165 -6.03 -21.38 -5.02
N PRO A 166 -5.25 -20.79 -5.96
CA PRO A 166 -4.67 -19.48 -5.74
C PRO A 166 -5.81 -18.46 -5.71
N ALA A 167 -5.93 -17.74 -4.60
CA ALA A 167 -6.92 -16.67 -4.46
C ALA A 167 -6.72 -15.62 -5.58
N PRO A 168 -7.79 -15.19 -6.30
CA PRO A 168 -7.70 -14.25 -7.40
C PRO A 168 -7.08 -12.89 -7.02
N HIS A 169 -7.08 -12.53 -5.73
CA HIS A 169 -6.50 -11.29 -5.22
C HIS A 169 -4.97 -11.21 -5.23
N CYS A 170 -4.25 -12.34 -5.32
CA CYS A 170 -2.79 -12.32 -5.49
C CYS A 170 -2.38 -11.77 -6.86
N TYR A 171 -3.18 -11.99 -7.91
CA TYR A 171 -2.89 -11.48 -9.25
C TYR A 171 -3.26 -10.01 -9.43
N ASP A 172 -4.27 -9.51 -8.71
CA ASP A 172 -4.61 -8.09 -8.77
C ASP A 172 -3.52 -7.22 -8.15
N TYR A 173 -2.89 -7.64 -7.05
CA TYR A 173 -1.80 -6.86 -6.46
C TYR A 173 -0.50 -6.93 -7.29
N LEU A 174 -0.14 -8.10 -7.83
CA LEU A 174 1.01 -8.22 -8.75
C LEU A 174 0.76 -7.52 -10.11
N GLY A 175 -0.49 -7.53 -10.59
CA GLY A 175 -0.92 -6.86 -11.82
C GLY A 175 -0.95 -5.35 -11.71
N VAL A 176 -1.43 -4.80 -10.58
CA VAL A 176 -1.44 -3.36 -10.28
C VAL A 176 -0.02 -2.84 -9.98
N LEU A 177 0.88 -3.68 -9.46
CA LEU A 177 2.29 -3.33 -9.20
C LEU A 177 3.23 -3.52 -10.40
N GLY A 178 2.74 -3.92 -11.58
CA GLY A 178 3.56 -4.04 -12.80
C GLY A 178 4.67 -5.09 -12.72
N LEU A 179 4.61 -6.02 -11.77
CA LEU A 179 5.65 -7.03 -11.50
C LEU A 179 5.59 -8.24 -12.44
N ALA A 180 4.58 -8.32 -13.31
CA ALA A 180 4.43 -9.40 -14.30
C ALA A 180 5.53 -9.45 -15.39
N GLY A 181 6.52 -8.53 -15.36
CA GLY A 181 7.53 -8.39 -16.41
C GLY A 181 8.96 -8.85 -16.09
N VAL A 182 9.27 -9.35 -14.88
CA VAL A 182 10.61 -9.87 -14.58
C VAL A 182 10.62 -11.39 -14.84
N GLY A 183 11.19 -11.76 -15.98
CA GLY A 183 10.94 -13.03 -16.64
C GLY A 183 11.46 -14.29 -15.94
N MET A 184 10.68 -15.36 -16.06
CA MET A 184 11.21 -16.72 -16.06
C MET A 184 11.74 -17.03 -17.46
N GLY A 185 13.04 -16.86 -17.66
CA GLY A 185 13.77 -17.59 -18.69
C GLY A 185 13.73 -19.08 -18.34
N GLY A 186 12.82 -19.82 -18.96
CA GLY A 186 12.66 -21.27 -18.79
C GLY A 186 13.11 -22.02 -20.03
N CYS A 187 14.14 -22.85 -19.88
CA CYS A 187 14.63 -23.85 -20.82
C CYS A 187 13.50 -24.57 -21.59
N GLY A 188 13.46 -24.41 -22.92
CA GLY A 188 12.70 -25.25 -23.83
C GLY A 188 13.60 -26.34 -24.41
N ALA A 189 13.38 -27.58 -23.97
CA ALA A 189 14.04 -28.78 -24.45
C ALA A 189 13.73 -29.05 -25.94
N ASN A 190 14.76 -29.40 -26.71
CA ASN A 190 14.63 -30.02 -28.03
C ASN A 190 13.99 -31.40 -27.88
N GLY A 191 12.79 -31.57 -28.43
CA GLY A 191 12.14 -32.85 -28.66
C GLY A 191 11.81 -32.97 -30.14
N SER A 192 12.63 -33.73 -30.85
CA SER A 192 12.55 -34.03 -32.27
C SER A 192 11.23 -34.73 -32.63
N GLN A 193 10.54 -34.22 -33.66
CA GLN A 193 9.48 -34.96 -34.35
C GLN A 193 10.10 -35.98 -35.30
N SER A 194 9.53 -37.17 -35.30
CA SER A 194 9.70 -38.21 -36.31
C SER A 194 8.40 -38.38 -37.09
#